data_AF-A0A813JBZ7-F1
#
_entry.id   AF-A0A813JBZ7-F1
#
_cell.length_a   1.000
_cell.length_b   1.000
_cell.length_c   1.000
_cell.angle_alpha   90.00
_cell.angle_beta   90.00
_cell.angle_gamma   90.00
#
_symmetry.space_group_name_H-M   'P 1'
#
loop_
_entity.id
_entity.type
_entity.pdbx_description
1 polymer ?
#
loop_
_entity_poly.entity_id
_entity_poly.type
_entity_poly.pdbx_seq_one_letter_code
_entity_poly.pdbx_strand_id
1 'polypeptide(L)'
;MMPAAAERAGGAWCALGSFGGGLLGGDEVDLKISVGAGASLALVTQASTKVYRAKRDKRPAVQRLEACVGAGGLLVFAPDPLVPFAESWYKQRLSFRLQDCKEEADRGAEDGSQEASAPLASASAVVVDWIGAGRVAAGERWAFDSYSSRTEFRWQTESTGGSSSSTASQPDLVEALELGAGNSGLRSAVPESVAGFDAALTVVAAGPRAEAVAARLRIAAVLLAARAGARVAPRHRASTAAEEKAEDAESFELPELSGRIAMGVTAGVKAAGATYGGSVTVARIMADRTEDVYRLLHACLKPLAAALGSAPYSDRVHGHGPMAVDDSRERKQLGVSKGPSASVARSAKASSLTQLSLGQQMALSQLTDATLPTGGFAHSGGVEAASQLGLLGPTGGDQYEQVHDFILSAARSNHQLQGAFAMAAHRAALAAAAFSAHDAAGSSPAGDIPHRHHQGLPPSGDLEPLQEWLKLDSLLHAHLAVNDVACRASSKQGAALARVASHWHTVAHPEVPLPRPLRGHQATVFGLLAARLGLPQEVTLYALAFCGVRDAVSAAVRLNLVGPLRGVELQACILTELSEDLLRHPGRSEAAVAAAVSRAAGSSPLVDCAHAAHDLFEARLFLT
;
A
#
# COMPACT_ATOMS: atom_id res chain seq x y z
N MET A 1 0.66 -3.61 33.10
CA MET A 1 1.57 -2.46 32.86
C MET A 1 2.41 -2.25 34.11
N MET A 2 3.74 -2.19 34.02
CA MET A 2 4.62 -1.94 35.19
C MET A 2 5.26 -0.55 35.09
N PRO A 3 4.64 0.52 35.64
CA PRO A 3 5.13 1.90 35.53
C PRO A 3 6.59 2.06 35.96
N ALA A 4 6.99 1.36 37.02
CA ALA A 4 8.35 1.41 37.56
C ALA A 4 9.43 0.82 36.63
N ALA A 5 9.08 -0.09 35.72
CA ALA A 5 10.03 -0.64 34.75
C ALA A 5 10.24 0.33 33.58
N ALA A 6 9.16 0.96 33.13
CA ALA A 6 9.20 1.98 32.07
C ALA A 6 9.99 3.22 32.51
N GLU A 7 9.73 3.71 33.72
CA GLU A 7 10.46 4.85 34.30
C GLU A 7 11.97 4.57 34.42
N ARG A 8 12.35 3.36 34.85
CA ARG A 8 13.75 2.92 34.90
C ARG A 8 14.41 2.87 33.52
N ALA A 9 13.65 2.57 32.46
CA ALA A 9 14.14 2.55 31.08
C ALA A 9 14.09 3.94 30.39
N GLY A 10 13.55 4.96 31.06
CA GLY A 10 13.34 6.29 30.46
C GLY A 10 12.23 6.33 29.40
N GLY A 11 11.29 5.38 29.46
CA GLY A 11 10.16 5.28 28.53
C GLY A 11 8.82 5.63 29.18
N ALA A 12 7.91 6.21 28.40
CA ALA A 12 6.53 6.48 28.79
C ALA A 12 5.57 5.48 28.12
N TRP A 13 4.55 5.04 28.85
CA TRP A 13 3.45 4.27 28.27
C TRP A 13 2.13 5.02 28.43
N CYS A 14 1.43 5.17 27.31
CA CYS A 14 0.11 5.78 27.23
C CYS A 14 -0.88 4.75 26.70
N ALA A 15 -1.86 4.37 27.51
CA ALA A 15 -2.97 3.52 27.07
C ALA A 15 -4.17 4.40 26.67
N LEU A 16 -4.53 4.36 25.39
CA LEU A 16 -5.74 4.96 24.86
C LEU A 16 -6.95 4.14 25.33
N GLY A 17 -7.92 4.84 25.91
CA GLY A 17 -9.21 4.28 26.32
C GLY A 17 -10.35 5.16 25.82
N SER A 18 -11.45 4.52 25.43
CA SER A 18 -12.70 5.21 25.11
C SER A 18 -13.79 4.80 26.10
N PHE A 19 -14.48 5.79 26.66
CA PHE A 19 -15.66 5.58 27.48
C PHE A 19 -16.86 5.29 26.58
N GLY A 20 -17.34 4.04 26.55
CA GLY A 20 -18.48 3.64 25.69
C GLY A 20 -18.34 2.27 25.02
N GLY A 21 -17.23 1.57 25.21
CA GLY A 21 -17.06 0.20 24.71
C GLY A 21 -16.88 0.10 23.19
N GLY A 22 -16.63 1.22 22.48
CA GLY A 22 -16.33 1.29 21.05
C GLY A 22 -16.76 2.63 20.41
N LEU A 23 -16.65 2.71 19.09
CA LEU A 23 -16.99 3.87 18.27
C LEU A 23 -18.34 3.67 17.55
N LEU A 24 -19.14 4.72 17.48
CA LEU A 24 -20.39 4.79 16.73
C LEU A 24 -20.20 5.59 15.44
N GLY A 25 -21.11 5.39 14.47
CA GLY A 25 -21.12 6.21 13.24
C GLY A 25 -21.28 7.70 13.56
N GLY A 26 -20.37 8.51 13.00
CA GLY A 26 -20.27 9.95 13.25
C GLY A 26 -19.33 10.35 14.38
N ASP A 27 -18.76 9.40 15.12
CA ASP A 27 -17.71 9.70 16.10
C ASP A 27 -16.43 10.13 15.38
N GLU A 28 -15.76 11.17 15.91
CA GLU A 28 -14.48 11.65 15.43
C GLU A 28 -13.47 11.72 16.58
N VAL A 29 -12.31 11.09 16.38
CA VAL A 29 -11.21 11.06 17.35
C VAL A 29 -9.98 11.68 16.71
N ASP A 30 -9.54 12.82 17.25
CA ASP A 30 -8.36 13.55 16.80
C ASP A 30 -7.25 13.48 17.87
N LEU A 31 -6.14 12.84 17.54
CA LEU A 31 -4.98 12.67 18.42
C LEU A 31 -3.77 13.40 17.85
N LYS A 32 -3.11 14.20 18.69
CA LYS A 32 -1.83 14.84 18.38
C LYS A 32 -0.78 14.41 19.39
N ILE A 33 0.34 13.94 18.91
CA ILE A 33 1.40 13.33 19.69
C ILE A 33 2.72 14.02 19.34
N SER A 34 3.47 14.42 20.37
CA SER A 34 4.80 14.99 20.22
C SER A 34 5.76 14.21 21.10
N VAL A 35 6.67 13.47 20.49
CA VAL A 35 7.78 12.79 21.16
C VAL A 35 9.01 13.68 21.04
N GLY A 36 9.47 14.21 22.18
CA GLY A 36 10.66 15.08 22.23
C GLY A 36 11.94 14.34 21.85
N ALA A 37 13.03 15.10 21.68
CA ALA A 37 14.33 14.52 21.36
C ALA A 37 14.77 13.49 22.42
N GLY A 38 15.27 12.34 21.97
CA GLY A 38 15.68 11.21 22.82
C GLY A 38 14.56 10.48 23.58
N ALA A 39 13.34 11.03 23.63
CA ALA A 39 12.24 10.46 24.41
C ALA A 39 11.70 9.16 23.79
N SER A 40 11.19 8.27 24.62
CA SER A 40 10.58 7.00 24.18
C SER A 40 9.13 6.93 24.63
N LEU A 41 8.20 6.72 23.69
CA LEU A 41 6.77 6.64 23.97
C LEU A 41 6.17 5.37 23.36
N ALA A 42 5.53 4.56 24.18
CA ALA A 42 4.62 3.50 23.75
C ALA A 42 3.17 3.97 23.86
N LEU A 43 2.48 4.04 22.72
CA LEU A 43 1.05 4.29 22.63
C LEU A 43 0.34 2.97 22.33
N VAL A 44 -0.47 2.51 23.28
CA VAL A 44 -1.21 1.25 23.21
C VAL A 44 -2.69 1.52 23.45
N THR A 45 -3.54 0.51 23.31
CA THR A 45 -4.95 0.58 23.74
C THR A 45 -5.19 -0.31 24.95
N GLN A 46 -6.20 0.00 25.76
CA GLN A 46 -6.59 -0.90 26.85
C GLN A 46 -7.20 -2.21 26.36
N ALA A 47 -7.92 -2.18 25.24
CA ALA A 47 -8.58 -3.31 24.61
C ALA A 47 -8.85 -3.00 23.13
N SER A 48 -9.30 -4.00 22.37
CA SER A 48 -9.74 -3.83 20.98
C SER A 48 -10.78 -2.72 20.81
N THR A 49 -10.53 -1.81 19.88
CA THR A 49 -11.49 -0.78 19.50
C THR A 49 -12.60 -1.41 18.67
N LYS A 50 -13.81 -1.48 19.24
CA LYS A 50 -15.00 -1.97 18.52
C LYS A 50 -15.59 -0.85 17.69
N VAL A 51 -16.00 -1.12 16.46
CA VAL A 51 -16.77 -0.17 15.65
C VAL A 51 -18.16 -0.73 15.44
N TYR A 52 -19.15 -0.04 15.98
CA TYR A 52 -20.54 -0.45 15.87
C TYR A 52 -21.12 -0.07 14.50
N ARG A 53 -22.29 -0.65 14.20
CA ARG A 53 -23.07 -0.36 13.00
C ARG A 53 -23.28 1.15 12.81
N ALA A 54 -23.12 1.62 11.58
CA ALA A 54 -23.41 3.00 11.23
C ALA A 54 -24.92 3.27 11.34
N LYS A 55 -25.30 4.42 11.93
CA LYS A 55 -26.71 4.86 11.99
C LYS A 55 -27.22 5.23 10.57
N ARG A 56 -28.54 5.45 10.45
CA ARG A 56 -29.21 5.73 9.15
C ARG A 56 -28.61 6.90 8.36
N ASP A 57 -27.94 7.83 9.04
CA ASP A 57 -27.24 8.98 8.45
C ASP A 57 -25.92 8.60 7.75
N LYS A 58 -25.50 7.33 7.81
CA LYS A 58 -24.34 6.75 7.09
C LYS A 58 -23.09 7.62 7.21
N ARG A 59 -22.78 8.10 8.42
CA ARG A 59 -21.50 8.75 8.68
C ARG A 59 -20.50 7.73 9.22
N PRO A 60 -19.26 7.70 8.69
CA PRO A 60 -18.22 6.83 9.24
C PRO A 60 -17.84 7.27 10.65
N ALA A 61 -17.36 6.33 11.46
CA ALA A 61 -16.48 6.67 12.57
C ALA A 61 -15.09 7.05 12.00
N VAL A 62 -14.49 8.12 12.51
CA VAL A 62 -13.23 8.66 11.99
C VAL A 62 -12.19 8.76 13.09
N GLN A 63 -10.98 8.25 12.83
CA GLN A 63 -9.82 8.44 13.69
C GLN A 63 -8.68 9.11 12.91
N ARG A 64 -8.14 10.19 13.48
CA ARG A 64 -7.00 10.93 12.94
C ARG A 64 -5.91 10.98 14.01
N LEU A 65 -4.71 10.56 13.66
CA LEU A 65 -3.54 10.61 14.52
C LEU A 65 -2.42 11.34 13.78
N GLU A 66 -1.90 12.40 14.40
CA GLU A 66 -0.70 13.09 13.95
C GLU A 66 0.39 12.95 15.01
N ALA A 67 1.53 12.41 14.63
CA ALA A 67 2.67 12.25 15.51
C ALA A 67 3.91 12.96 14.94
N CYS A 68 4.59 13.73 15.78
CA CYS A 68 5.93 14.25 15.53
C CYS A 68 6.93 13.53 16.44
N VAL A 69 8.04 13.05 15.88
CA VAL A 69 9.12 12.40 16.64
C VAL A 69 10.41 13.17 16.40
N GLY A 70 10.93 13.80 17.46
CA GLY A 70 12.19 14.54 17.44
C GLY A 70 13.41 13.62 17.32
N ALA A 71 14.59 14.24 17.12
CA ALA A 71 15.84 13.52 16.92
C ALA A 71 16.14 12.54 18.07
N GLY A 72 16.53 11.31 17.75
CA GLY A 72 16.79 10.21 18.69
C GLY A 72 15.54 9.66 19.39
N GLY A 73 14.37 10.27 19.16
CA GLY A 73 13.11 9.85 19.75
C GLY A 73 12.62 8.52 19.18
N LEU A 74 11.85 7.79 19.99
CA LEU A 74 11.21 6.54 19.62
C LEU A 74 9.70 6.61 19.89
N LEU A 75 8.90 6.39 18.86
CA LEU A 75 7.45 6.18 18.99
C LEU A 75 7.09 4.73 18.66
N VAL A 76 6.42 4.06 19.60
CA VAL A 76 5.85 2.72 19.38
C VAL A 76 4.33 2.84 19.43
N PHE A 77 3.67 2.77 18.28
CA PHE A 77 2.22 2.70 18.18
C PHE A 77 1.80 1.23 18.02
N ALA A 78 1.25 0.64 19.08
CA ALA A 78 0.92 -0.78 19.16
C ALA A 78 -0.48 -0.99 19.80
N PRO A 79 -1.56 -0.61 19.09
CA PRO A 79 -2.93 -0.83 19.54
C PRO A 79 -3.34 -2.31 19.44
N ASP A 80 -4.37 -2.71 20.17
CA ASP A 80 -5.15 -3.94 19.94
C ASP A 80 -5.95 -3.83 18.61
N PRO A 81 -6.44 -4.94 18.03
CA PRO A 81 -7.03 -4.89 16.69
C PRO A 81 -8.33 -4.11 16.70
N LEU A 82 -8.59 -3.42 15.59
CA LEU A 82 -9.93 -2.89 15.32
C LEU A 82 -10.89 -4.05 15.12
N VAL A 83 -12.05 -4.03 15.79
CA VAL A 83 -13.09 -5.05 15.64
C VAL A 83 -14.34 -4.39 15.02
N PRO A 84 -14.46 -4.39 13.68
CA PRO A 84 -15.60 -3.84 12.99
C PRO A 84 -16.81 -4.80 13.10
N PHE A 85 -17.97 -4.28 13.49
CA PHE A 85 -19.21 -5.06 13.52
C PHE A 85 -19.85 -5.06 12.13
N ALA A 86 -20.80 -5.98 11.91
CA ALA A 86 -21.60 -5.97 10.69
C ALA A 86 -22.22 -4.58 10.43
N GLU A 87 -22.16 -4.14 9.17
CA GLU A 87 -22.68 -2.83 8.71
C GLU A 87 -22.00 -1.61 9.37
N SER A 88 -20.76 -1.75 9.86
CA SER A 88 -19.97 -0.62 10.35
C SER A 88 -19.21 0.10 9.24
N TRP A 89 -18.91 1.38 9.46
CA TRP A 89 -18.13 2.19 8.54
C TRP A 89 -17.05 2.95 9.31
N TYR A 90 -15.78 2.68 9.00
CA TYR A 90 -14.62 3.26 9.69
C TYR A 90 -13.60 3.87 8.73
N LYS A 91 -13.04 5.02 9.11
CA LYS A 91 -11.94 5.69 8.40
C LYS A 91 -10.84 6.09 9.37
N GLN A 92 -9.60 5.76 9.02
CA GLN A 92 -8.42 6.08 9.80
C GLN A 92 -7.38 6.81 8.94
N ARG A 93 -6.79 7.86 9.51
CA ARG A 93 -5.60 8.52 8.96
C ARG A 93 -4.54 8.66 10.03
N LEU A 94 -3.40 8.02 9.82
CA LEU A 94 -2.22 8.11 10.68
C LEU A 94 -1.13 8.88 9.93
N SER A 95 -0.55 9.90 10.55
CA SER A 95 0.51 10.73 9.95
C SER A 95 1.68 10.86 10.89
N PHE A 96 2.83 10.31 10.51
CA PHE A 96 4.07 10.30 11.28
C PHE A 96 5.09 11.23 10.62
N ARG A 97 5.57 12.24 11.37
CA ARG A 97 6.68 13.11 10.99
C ARG A 97 7.89 12.73 11.83
N LEU A 98 8.95 12.27 11.17
CA LEU A 98 10.17 11.77 11.78
C LEU A 98 11.32 12.73 11.48
N GLN A 99 12.00 13.20 12.53
CA GLN A 99 13.20 14.00 12.37
C GLN A 99 14.32 13.15 11.79
N ASP A 100 14.99 13.66 10.76
CA ASP A 100 16.13 13.04 10.11
C ASP A 100 17.41 13.83 10.37
N CYS A 101 18.42 13.17 10.96
CA CYS A 101 19.66 13.81 11.44
C CYS A 101 20.88 13.07 10.89
N LYS A 102 21.91 13.82 10.50
CA LYS A 102 23.18 13.28 10.04
C LYS A 102 23.95 12.67 11.22
N GLU A 103 24.43 11.44 11.08
CA GLU A 103 25.42 10.88 12.01
C GLU A 103 26.72 11.71 11.94
N GLU A 104 27.18 12.22 13.08
CA GLU A 104 28.49 12.89 13.16
C GLU A 104 29.61 11.85 13.16
N ALA A 105 29.92 11.29 11.98
CA ALA A 105 31.07 10.41 11.82
C ALA A 105 32.38 11.17 11.51
N ASP A 106 32.38 12.51 11.34
CA ASP A 106 33.60 13.20 10.88
C ASP A 106 33.66 14.73 11.14
N ARG A 107 33.21 15.23 12.30
CA ARG A 107 33.67 16.57 12.76
C ARG A 107 34.94 16.36 13.58
N GLY A 108 36.08 16.52 12.91
CA GLY A 108 37.39 16.63 13.55
C GLY A 108 37.31 17.63 14.71
N ALA A 109 37.91 17.22 15.82
CA ALA A 109 38.01 17.99 17.04
C ALA A 109 38.81 19.28 16.83
N GLU A 110 38.18 20.34 16.34
CA GLU A 110 38.72 21.69 16.33
C GLU A 110 37.61 22.67 16.75
N ASP A 111 37.33 22.69 18.05
CA ASP A 111 37.39 23.89 18.89
C ASP A 111 36.71 23.63 20.24
N GLY A 112 37.51 23.69 21.30
CA GLY A 112 37.17 23.31 22.67
C GLY A 112 36.35 24.35 23.43
N SER A 113 35.22 24.81 22.89
CA SER A 113 34.32 25.69 23.65
C SER A 113 32.86 25.63 23.21
N GLN A 114 32.10 24.69 23.77
CA GLN A 114 30.74 24.85 24.29
C GLN A 114 30.21 23.48 24.71
N GLU A 115 29.45 23.42 25.80
CA GLU A 115 28.65 22.25 26.19
C GLU A 115 27.60 21.96 25.10
N ALA A 116 28.05 21.31 24.02
CA ALA A 116 27.19 20.87 22.95
C ALA A 116 26.42 19.64 23.44
N SER A 117 25.08 19.74 23.42
CA SER A 117 24.17 18.62 23.62
C SER A 117 24.61 17.41 22.79
N ALA A 118 24.63 16.21 23.39
CA ALA A 118 25.03 14.98 22.72
C ALA A 118 24.40 14.85 21.31
N PRO A 119 25.15 14.39 20.29
CA PRO A 119 24.65 14.29 18.92
C PRO A 119 23.41 13.40 18.87
N LEU A 120 22.32 13.91 18.28
CA LEU A 120 21.04 13.21 18.24
C LEU A 120 20.92 12.44 16.91
N ALA A 121 20.79 11.12 16.99
CA ALA A 121 20.52 10.24 15.84
C ALA A 121 19.16 10.53 15.19
N SER A 122 18.85 9.96 14.02
CA SER A 122 17.51 10.10 13.42
C SER A 122 16.41 9.49 14.30
N ALA A 123 15.21 10.05 14.22
CA ALA A 123 14.02 9.55 14.89
C ALA A 123 13.66 8.12 14.45
N SER A 124 13.01 7.38 15.33
CA SER A 124 12.57 6.01 15.07
C SER A 124 11.08 5.81 15.39
N ALA A 125 10.43 4.93 14.64
CA ALA A 125 9.05 4.56 14.87
C ALA A 125 8.81 3.07 14.62
N VAL A 126 7.98 2.45 15.46
CA VAL A 126 7.38 1.14 15.23
C VAL A 126 5.86 1.31 15.26
N VAL A 127 5.21 1.08 14.12
CA VAL A 127 3.77 1.31 13.94
C VAL A 127 3.10 0.00 13.57
N VAL A 128 2.12 -0.43 14.37
CA VAL A 128 1.25 -1.57 14.10
C VAL A 128 -0.13 -1.05 13.76
N ASP A 129 -0.62 -1.36 12.57
CA ASP A 129 -1.99 -1.07 12.14
C ASP A 129 -2.67 -2.38 11.77
N TRP A 130 -3.76 -2.72 12.46
CA TRP A 130 -4.43 -4.00 12.25
C TRP A 130 -5.92 -4.01 12.50
N ILE A 131 -6.59 -4.84 11.70
CA ILE A 131 -8.02 -5.05 11.70
C ILE A 131 -8.31 -6.55 11.90
N GLY A 132 -9.24 -6.86 12.78
CA GLY A 132 -9.84 -8.19 12.88
C GLY A 132 -11.00 -8.35 11.91
N ALA A 133 -11.31 -9.58 11.52
CA ALA A 133 -12.44 -9.88 10.63
C ALA A 133 -13.80 -9.44 11.20
N GLY A 134 -13.89 -9.12 12.48
CA GLY A 134 -15.10 -8.68 13.16
C GLY A 134 -15.42 -9.58 14.33
N ARG A 135 -16.71 -9.80 14.61
CA ARG A 135 -17.15 -10.70 15.68
C ARG A 135 -17.20 -12.13 15.17
N VAL A 136 -16.02 -12.73 15.00
CA VAL A 136 -15.85 -14.12 14.52
C VAL A 136 -16.71 -15.12 15.30
N ALA A 137 -16.71 -15.02 16.64
CA ALA A 137 -17.51 -15.90 17.51
C ALA A 137 -19.03 -15.73 17.33
N ALA A 138 -19.48 -14.60 16.78
CA ALA A 138 -20.88 -14.34 16.44
C ALA A 138 -21.21 -14.63 14.97
N GLY A 139 -20.27 -15.20 14.21
CA GLY A 139 -20.42 -15.47 12.78
C GLY A 139 -20.24 -14.23 11.88
N GLU A 140 -19.83 -13.09 12.44
CA GLU A 140 -19.60 -11.87 11.66
C GLU A 140 -18.13 -11.82 11.23
N ARG A 141 -17.88 -12.31 10.02
CA ARG A 141 -16.57 -12.27 9.36
C ARG A 141 -16.65 -11.34 8.16
N TRP A 142 -15.81 -10.30 8.18
CA TRP A 142 -15.66 -9.32 7.12
C TRP A 142 -17.00 -8.67 6.70
N ALA A 143 -17.94 -8.54 7.64
CA ALA A 143 -19.33 -8.15 7.39
C ALA A 143 -19.60 -6.63 7.52
N PHE A 144 -18.56 -5.82 7.66
CA PHE A 144 -18.67 -4.37 7.74
C PHE A 144 -18.95 -3.75 6.37
N ASP A 145 -19.51 -2.54 6.36
CA ASP A 145 -19.81 -1.83 5.11
C ASP A 145 -18.53 -1.28 4.49
N SER A 146 -17.64 -0.64 5.26
CA SER A 146 -16.39 -0.10 4.75
C SER A 146 -15.36 0.14 5.86
N TYR A 147 -14.11 -0.18 5.55
CA TYR A 147 -12.93 0.15 6.34
C TYR A 147 -11.90 0.82 5.44
N SER A 148 -11.36 1.95 5.87
CA SER A 148 -10.26 2.62 5.17
C SER A 148 -9.21 3.03 6.18
N SER A 149 -7.96 2.62 5.97
CA SER A 149 -6.80 3.08 6.72
C SER A 149 -5.78 3.67 5.77
N ARG A 150 -5.24 4.83 6.14
CA ARG A 150 -4.16 5.51 5.43
C ARG A 150 -3.10 5.96 6.42
N THR A 151 -1.90 5.41 6.28
CA THR A 151 -0.75 5.68 7.12
C THR A 151 0.35 6.35 6.30
N GLU A 152 0.72 7.57 6.67
CA GLU A 152 1.67 8.42 5.95
C GLU A 152 2.91 8.68 6.81
N PHE A 153 4.09 8.51 6.23
CA PHE A 153 5.36 8.88 6.86
C PHE A 153 6.03 10.03 6.09
N ARG A 154 6.61 10.97 6.83
CA ARG A 154 7.40 12.09 6.32
C ARG A 154 8.70 12.20 7.11
N TRP A 155 9.83 12.25 6.43
CA TRP A 155 11.12 12.53 7.03
C TRP A 155 11.46 14.00 6.86
N GLN A 156 11.95 14.64 7.92
CA GLN A 156 12.27 16.06 7.94
C GLN A 156 13.73 16.23 8.31
N THR A 157 14.54 16.75 7.40
CA THR A 157 15.90 17.21 7.71
C THR A 157 15.82 18.59 8.37
N GLU A 158 16.63 18.85 9.41
CA GLU A 158 16.75 20.19 10.00
C GLU A 158 17.21 21.20 8.92
N SER A 159 16.38 22.17 8.58
CA SER A 159 16.77 23.27 7.70
C SER A 159 17.59 24.28 8.50
N THR A 160 18.88 24.39 8.22
CA THR A 160 19.70 25.52 8.68
C THR A 160 19.23 26.81 8.00
N GLY A 161 18.33 27.55 8.67
CA GLY A 161 18.01 28.94 8.37
C GLY A 161 16.96 29.20 7.29
N GLY A 162 15.91 29.94 7.66
CA GLY A 162 15.09 30.75 6.74
C GLY A 162 13.67 30.26 6.46
N SER A 163 12.68 30.99 7.01
CA SER A 163 11.30 31.11 6.54
C SER A 163 10.48 29.81 6.44
N SER A 164 9.70 29.55 7.50
CA SER A 164 8.57 28.61 7.54
C SER A 164 7.50 28.96 6.50
N SER A 165 7.58 28.38 5.31
CA SER A 165 6.40 28.18 4.47
C SER A 165 5.83 26.80 4.83
N SER A 166 4.69 26.79 5.53
CA SER A 166 3.97 25.59 5.98
C SER A 166 3.22 24.86 4.86
N THR A 167 3.81 24.79 3.66
CA THR A 167 3.29 23.92 2.61
C THR A 167 3.59 22.47 3.02
N ALA A 168 2.53 21.71 3.30
CA ALA A 168 2.65 20.32 3.71
C ALA A 168 3.41 19.55 2.62
N SER A 169 4.61 19.06 2.94
CA SER A 169 5.36 18.22 2.01
C SER A 169 4.57 16.95 1.69
N GLN A 170 4.69 16.48 0.45
CA GLN A 170 4.14 15.18 0.05
C GLN A 170 4.68 14.08 0.98
N PRO A 171 3.88 13.03 1.27
CA PRO A 171 4.35 11.91 2.05
C PRO A 171 5.47 11.16 1.31
N ASP A 172 6.50 10.73 2.03
CA ASP A 172 7.61 9.94 1.46
C ASP A 172 7.26 8.46 1.34
N LEU A 173 6.36 7.99 2.21
CA LEU A 173 5.86 6.63 2.24
C LEU A 173 4.37 6.62 2.62
N VAL A 174 3.57 5.84 1.90
CA VAL A 174 2.14 5.70 2.15
C VAL A 174 1.73 4.23 2.17
N GLU A 175 1.24 3.76 3.31
CA GLU A 175 0.50 2.50 3.41
C GLU A 175 -0.99 2.83 3.40
N ALA A 176 -1.76 2.29 2.47
CA ALA A 176 -3.20 2.54 2.39
C ALA A 176 -3.96 1.26 2.04
N LEU A 177 -4.94 0.93 2.87
CA LEU A 177 -5.80 -0.24 2.75
C LEU A 177 -7.27 0.21 2.80
N GLU A 178 -8.05 -0.21 1.81
CA GLU A 178 -9.50 0.02 1.78
C GLU A 178 -10.22 -1.31 1.52
N LEU A 179 -11.12 -1.66 2.43
CA LEU A 179 -11.93 -2.87 2.40
C LEU A 179 -13.42 -2.50 2.44
N GLY A 180 -14.26 -3.29 1.78
CA GLY A 180 -15.71 -3.07 1.72
C GLY A 180 -16.14 -1.99 0.71
N ALA A 181 -17.43 -1.66 0.76
CA ALA A 181 -18.16 -0.77 -0.16
C ALA A 181 -17.91 0.75 0.09
N GLY A 182 -16.65 1.16 0.21
CA GLY A 182 -16.27 2.54 0.48
C GLY A 182 -16.50 3.48 -0.72
N ASN A 183 -17.63 4.20 -0.76
CA ASN A 183 -17.91 5.40 -1.59
C ASN A 183 -17.55 5.39 -3.10
N SER A 184 -17.16 4.25 -3.66
CA SER A 184 -17.39 3.87 -5.05
C SER A 184 -18.68 3.04 -5.04
N GLY A 185 -19.51 3.10 -6.08
CA GLY A 185 -20.77 2.35 -6.13
C GLY A 185 -20.62 0.81 -6.18
N LEU A 186 -19.51 0.27 -5.64
CA LEU A 186 -19.20 -1.14 -5.47
C LEU A 186 -19.85 -1.67 -4.19
N ARG A 187 -20.72 -2.67 -4.31
CA ARG A 187 -20.83 -3.69 -3.28
C ARG A 187 -19.63 -4.63 -3.46
N SER A 188 -18.43 -4.18 -3.10
CA SER A 188 -17.29 -5.09 -3.05
C SER A 188 -17.49 -5.94 -1.79
N ALA A 189 -18.04 -7.14 -1.97
CA ALA A 189 -17.87 -8.18 -0.97
C ALA A 189 -16.37 -8.23 -0.64
N VAL A 190 -16.04 -8.37 0.64
CA VAL A 190 -14.66 -8.58 1.02
C VAL A 190 -14.14 -9.79 0.24
N PRO A 191 -12.98 -9.70 -0.44
CA PRO A 191 -12.54 -10.75 -1.37
C PRO A 191 -12.60 -12.13 -0.70
N GLU A 192 -13.14 -13.15 -1.38
CA GLU A 192 -13.22 -14.52 -0.82
C GLU A 192 -11.83 -15.03 -0.41
N SER A 193 -10.78 -14.53 -1.07
CA SER A 193 -9.38 -14.76 -0.74
C SER A 193 -8.99 -14.42 0.71
N VAL A 194 -9.67 -13.47 1.38
CA VAL A 194 -9.43 -13.15 2.80
C VAL A 194 -10.41 -13.82 3.77
N ALA A 195 -11.45 -14.50 3.28
CA ALA A 195 -12.49 -15.10 4.13
C ALA A 195 -11.96 -16.17 5.10
N GLY A 196 -10.83 -16.79 4.75
CA GLY A 196 -10.13 -17.78 5.57
C GLY A 196 -9.23 -17.21 6.66
N PHE A 197 -9.11 -15.88 6.78
CA PHE A 197 -8.27 -15.20 7.77
C PHE A 197 -9.12 -14.38 8.75
N ASP A 198 -8.63 -14.26 9.99
CA ASP A 198 -9.31 -13.59 11.11
C ASP A 198 -8.70 -12.20 11.41
N ALA A 199 -7.52 -11.92 10.87
CA ALA A 199 -6.83 -10.65 11.04
C ALA A 199 -5.98 -10.29 9.82
N ALA A 200 -5.87 -8.99 9.55
CA ALA A 200 -4.93 -8.40 8.60
C ALA A 200 -4.20 -7.24 9.29
N LEU A 201 -2.88 -7.16 9.10
CA LEU A 201 -2.05 -6.13 9.71
C LEU A 201 -0.85 -5.72 8.88
N THR A 202 -0.42 -4.47 9.10
CA THR A 202 0.86 -3.94 8.66
C THR A 202 1.68 -3.48 9.86
N VAL A 203 2.95 -3.86 9.89
CA VAL A 203 3.96 -3.37 10.85
C VAL A 203 5.01 -2.59 10.10
N VAL A 204 5.22 -1.33 10.48
CA VAL A 204 6.28 -0.48 9.94
C VAL A 204 7.33 -0.25 11.03
N ALA A 205 8.57 -0.63 10.77
CA ALA A 205 9.74 -0.36 11.60
C ALA A 205 10.66 0.60 10.85
N ALA A 206 10.85 1.81 11.39
CA ALA A 206 11.59 2.89 10.75
C ALA A 206 12.63 3.47 11.71
N GLY A 207 13.83 3.71 11.21
CA GLY A 207 14.92 4.37 11.95
C GLY A 207 15.73 3.44 12.86
N PRO A 208 16.86 3.95 13.39
CA PRO A 208 17.90 3.14 14.02
C PRO A 208 17.43 2.38 15.28
N ARG A 209 16.56 2.97 16.11
CA ARG A 209 16.04 2.31 17.33
C ARG A 209 14.97 1.26 17.04
N ALA A 210 14.57 1.09 15.78
CA ALA A 210 13.64 0.06 15.32
C ALA A 210 14.34 -1.10 14.60
N GLU A 211 15.67 -1.06 14.38
CA GLU A 211 16.38 -2.03 13.55
C GLU A 211 16.30 -3.47 14.09
N ALA A 212 16.37 -3.65 15.41
CA ALA A 212 16.22 -4.98 16.01
C ALA A 212 14.82 -5.58 15.77
N VAL A 213 13.77 -4.74 15.71
CA VAL A 213 12.42 -5.18 15.34
C VAL A 213 12.36 -5.50 13.84
N ALA A 214 12.97 -4.66 13.00
CA ALA A 214 13.07 -4.88 11.57
C ALA A 214 13.76 -6.22 11.24
N ALA A 215 14.88 -6.53 11.90
CA ALA A 215 15.56 -7.82 11.78
C ALA A 215 14.65 -8.99 12.16
N ARG A 216 13.97 -8.93 13.31
CA ARG A 216 13.04 -10.00 13.72
C ARG A 216 11.87 -10.18 12.75
N LEU A 217 11.34 -9.11 12.15
CA LEU A 217 10.31 -9.21 11.10
C LEU A 217 10.85 -9.91 9.85
N ARG A 218 12.12 -9.65 9.45
CA ARG A 218 12.77 -10.34 8.32
C ARG A 218 12.95 -11.83 8.60
N ILE A 219 13.47 -12.17 9.77
CA ILE A 219 13.66 -13.56 10.20
C ILE A 219 12.32 -14.29 10.27
N ALA A 220 11.29 -13.68 10.88
CA ALA A 220 9.95 -14.25 10.96
C ALA A 220 9.35 -14.56 9.58
N ALA A 221 9.49 -13.65 8.61
CA ALA A 221 9.01 -13.87 7.25
C ALA A 221 9.70 -15.07 6.57
N VAL A 222 11.02 -15.21 6.76
CA VAL A 222 11.80 -16.35 6.27
C VAL A 222 11.31 -17.67 6.89
N LEU A 223 11.16 -17.70 8.21
CA LEU A 223 10.74 -18.91 8.93
C LEU A 223 9.29 -19.29 8.61
N LEU A 224 8.39 -18.33 8.45
CA LEU A 224 6.99 -18.55 8.06
C LEU A 224 6.87 -19.05 6.61
N ALA A 225 7.64 -18.47 5.68
CA ALA A 225 7.68 -18.95 4.30
C ALA A 225 8.16 -20.40 4.23
N ALA A 226 9.22 -20.74 4.99
CA ALA A 226 9.71 -22.11 5.09
C ALA A 226 8.68 -23.05 5.72
N ARG A 227 7.98 -22.62 6.78
CA ARG A 227 6.89 -23.37 7.42
C ARG A 227 5.71 -23.61 6.48
N ALA A 228 5.45 -22.69 5.56
CA ALA A 228 4.44 -22.85 4.50
C ALA A 228 4.88 -23.80 3.37
N GLY A 229 6.11 -24.34 3.43
CA GLY A 229 6.65 -25.26 2.44
C GLY A 229 7.46 -24.59 1.32
N ALA A 230 7.65 -23.27 1.37
CA ALA A 230 8.42 -22.55 0.35
C ALA A 230 9.92 -22.84 0.48
N ARG A 231 10.60 -22.91 -0.67
CA ARG A 231 12.08 -22.99 -0.71
C ARG A 231 12.67 -21.60 -0.59
N VAL A 232 13.16 -21.26 0.60
CA VAL A 232 13.77 -19.94 0.88
C VAL A 232 15.25 -19.93 0.49
N ALA A 233 15.70 -18.84 -0.14
CA ALA A 233 17.07 -18.69 -0.62
C ALA A 233 18.11 -18.77 0.53
N PRO A 234 19.26 -19.46 0.34
CA PRO A 234 20.28 -19.62 1.38
C PRO A 234 20.80 -18.30 1.96
N ARG A 235 20.92 -17.25 1.14
CA ARG A 235 21.37 -15.91 1.57
C ARG A 235 20.50 -15.33 2.68
N HIS A 236 19.19 -15.61 2.67
CA HIS A 236 18.27 -15.11 3.67
C HIS A 236 18.41 -15.89 4.97
N ARG A 237 18.61 -17.22 4.90
CA ARG A 237 18.94 -18.07 6.06
C ARG A 237 20.31 -17.74 6.67
N ALA A 238 21.28 -17.34 5.85
CA ALA A 238 22.58 -16.87 6.33
C ALA A 238 22.47 -15.48 6.97
N SER A 239 21.63 -14.59 6.41
CA SER A 239 21.32 -13.30 7.00
C SER A 239 20.65 -13.46 8.36
N THR A 240 19.70 -14.38 8.52
CA THR A 240 19.08 -14.64 9.83
C THR A 240 20.14 -15.09 10.84
N ALA A 241 21.03 -16.01 10.46
CA ALA A 241 22.11 -16.48 11.34
C ALA A 241 23.18 -15.39 11.65
N ALA A 242 23.35 -14.40 10.78
CA ALA A 242 24.24 -13.26 11.03
C ALA A 242 23.58 -12.20 11.92
N GLU A 243 22.29 -11.91 11.68
CA GLU A 243 21.46 -11.03 12.52
C GLU A 243 21.33 -11.60 13.95
N GLU A 244 21.30 -12.92 14.11
CA GLU A 244 21.32 -13.61 15.41
C GLU A 244 22.69 -13.59 16.12
N LYS A 245 23.80 -13.36 15.40
CA LYS A 245 25.17 -13.32 15.96
C LYS A 245 25.64 -11.93 16.35
N ALA A 246 24.92 -10.87 15.97
CA ALA A 246 25.20 -9.53 16.46
C ALA A 246 25.00 -9.48 17.98
N GLU A 247 25.98 -8.97 18.72
CA GLU A 247 26.25 -9.22 20.16
C GLU A 247 25.11 -8.86 21.15
N ASP A 248 23.99 -8.30 20.69
CA ASP A 248 22.82 -7.92 21.50
C ASP A 248 21.48 -8.60 21.09
N ALA A 249 21.47 -9.49 20.09
CA ALA A 249 20.26 -10.18 19.65
C ALA A 249 20.15 -11.58 20.28
N GLU A 250 19.30 -11.75 21.29
CA GLU A 250 18.79 -13.08 21.64
C GLU A 250 18.32 -13.78 20.35
N SER A 251 18.72 -15.05 20.15
CA SER A 251 18.31 -15.87 19.01
C SER A 251 16.80 -15.82 18.83
N PHE A 252 16.32 -15.42 17.65
CA PHE A 252 14.89 -15.32 17.37
C PHE A 252 14.34 -16.67 16.92
N GLU A 253 13.40 -17.21 17.68
CA GLU A 253 12.64 -18.39 17.29
C GLU A 253 11.18 -18.00 17.02
N LEU A 254 10.56 -18.65 16.03
CA LEU A 254 9.11 -18.51 15.85
C LEU A 254 8.41 -19.05 17.09
N PRO A 255 7.44 -18.31 17.66
CA PRO A 255 6.62 -18.82 18.75
C PRO A 255 5.76 -20.01 18.28
N GLU A 256 5.15 -20.71 19.22
CA GLU A 256 4.15 -21.73 18.90
C GLU A 256 2.90 -21.09 18.28
N LEU A 257 2.81 -21.19 16.95
CA LEU A 257 1.65 -20.74 16.18
C LEU A 257 0.79 -21.93 15.81
N SER A 258 -0.52 -21.81 16.03
CA SER A 258 -1.48 -22.92 15.84
C SER A 258 -2.18 -22.91 14.48
N GLY A 259 -2.27 -21.74 13.85
CA GLY A 259 -2.99 -21.48 12.61
C GLY A 259 -2.06 -21.17 11.43
N ARG A 260 -2.68 -20.69 10.34
CA ARG A 260 -1.99 -20.24 9.13
C ARG A 260 -1.68 -18.75 9.23
N ILE A 261 -0.45 -18.40 8.87
CA ILE A 261 0.01 -17.02 8.76
C ILE A 261 0.63 -16.83 7.38
N ALA A 262 0.08 -15.91 6.60
CA ALA A 262 0.72 -15.38 5.41
C ALA A 262 1.47 -14.12 5.81
N MET A 263 2.77 -14.05 5.51
CA MET A 263 3.59 -12.89 5.82
C MET A 263 4.49 -12.54 4.64
N GLY A 264 4.51 -11.26 4.28
CA GLY A 264 5.48 -10.67 3.36
C GLY A 264 6.23 -9.53 4.03
N VAL A 265 7.50 -9.36 3.71
CA VAL A 265 8.32 -8.29 4.29
C VAL A 265 9.07 -7.55 3.19
N THR A 266 8.99 -6.23 3.22
CA THR A 266 9.83 -5.34 2.43
C THR A 266 10.82 -4.68 3.37
N ALA A 267 12.11 -4.81 3.09
CA ALA A 267 13.18 -4.21 3.89
C ALA A 267 14.08 -3.34 3.01
N GLY A 268 14.83 -2.42 3.61
CA GLY A 268 15.73 -1.56 2.86
C GLY A 268 15.05 -0.39 2.16
N VAL A 269 13.79 -0.08 2.50
CA VAL A 269 13.05 1.01 1.84
C VAL A 269 13.73 2.32 2.20
N LYS A 270 14.29 2.99 1.19
CA LYS A 270 14.83 4.35 1.29
C LYS A 270 13.69 5.32 1.01
N ALA A 271 13.16 5.95 2.05
CA ALA A 271 12.16 6.99 1.88
C ALA A 271 12.77 8.18 1.12
N ALA A 272 12.03 8.78 0.19
CA ALA A 272 12.56 9.83 -0.70
C ALA A 272 13.16 11.02 0.07
N GLY A 273 12.54 11.41 1.19
CA GLY A 273 13.02 12.44 2.11
C GLY A 273 13.99 11.96 3.21
N ALA A 274 14.22 10.65 3.37
CA ALA A 274 15.21 10.14 4.33
C ALA A 274 16.61 10.21 3.70
N THR A 275 17.40 11.17 4.16
CA THR A 275 18.77 11.40 3.74
C THR A 275 19.76 10.62 4.61
N TYR A 276 19.49 10.57 5.92
CA TYR A 276 20.39 9.99 6.92
C TYR A 276 19.71 8.89 7.76
N GLY A 277 18.38 8.92 7.83
CA GLY A 277 17.56 8.06 8.66
C GLY A 277 17.47 6.68 8.08
N GLY A 278 17.76 5.69 8.92
CA GLY A 278 17.89 4.29 8.55
C GLY A 278 16.73 3.72 7.73
N SER A 279 17.02 2.57 7.11
CA SER A 279 16.09 1.77 6.32
C SER A 279 14.72 1.62 6.97
N VAL A 280 13.65 1.70 6.18
CA VAL A 280 12.30 1.32 6.62
C VAL A 280 12.05 -0.15 6.26
N THR A 281 11.46 -0.88 7.21
CA THR A 281 10.96 -2.25 7.01
C THR A 281 9.45 -2.26 7.19
N VAL A 282 8.74 -2.82 6.22
CA VAL A 282 7.28 -2.97 6.21
C VAL A 282 6.94 -4.45 6.13
N ALA A 283 6.31 -4.97 7.17
CA ALA A 283 5.78 -6.33 7.22
C ALA A 283 4.27 -6.30 7.06
N ARG A 284 3.74 -7.16 6.18
CA ARG A 284 2.30 -7.39 6.03
C ARG A 284 2.00 -8.81 6.44
N ILE A 285 0.97 -8.97 7.24
CA ILE A 285 0.62 -10.24 7.85
C ILE A 285 -0.89 -10.45 7.73
N MET A 286 -1.27 -11.67 7.40
CA MET A 286 -2.62 -12.18 7.57
C MET A 286 -2.57 -13.45 8.38
N ALA A 287 -3.48 -13.61 9.33
CA ALA A 287 -3.54 -14.79 10.19
C ALA A 287 -5.00 -15.25 10.38
N ASP A 288 -5.20 -16.56 10.41
CA ASP A 288 -6.52 -17.16 10.68
C ASP A 288 -6.86 -17.24 12.17
N ARG A 289 -5.95 -16.80 13.03
CA ARG A 289 -6.15 -16.70 14.49
C ARG A 289 -5.52 -15.41 15.01
N THR A 290 -6.31 -14.57 15.67
CA THR A 290 -5.82 -13.32 16.30
C THR A 290 -4.77 -13.60 17.38
N GLU A 291 -4.90 -14.71 18.10
CA GLU A 291 -3.96 -15.13 19.13
C GLU A 291 -2.54 -15.38 18.58
N ASP A 292 -2.45 -15.98 17.39
CA ASP A 292 -1.16 -16.23 16.73
C ASP A 292 -0.50 -14.92 16.28
N VAL A 293 -1.30 -13.90 15.96
CA VAL A 293 -0.77 -12.55 15.71
C VAL A 293 -0.21 -11.92 16.98
N TYR A 294 -0.90 -12.02 18.13
CA TYR A 294 -0.37 -11.50 19.39
C TYR A 294 0.98 -12.14 19.75
N ARG A 295 1.10 -13.47 19.59
CA ARG A 295 2.36 -14.19 19.83
C ARG A 295 3.47 -13.72 18.89
N LEU A 296 3.17 -13.61 17.60
CA LEU A 296 4.12 -13.15 16.59
C LEU A 296 4.57 -11.71 16.86
N LEU A 297 3.62 -10.79 17.11
CA LEU A 297 3.93 -9.41 17.44
C LEU A 297 4.76 -9.30 18.72
N HIS A 298 4.38 -10.02 19.78
CA HIS A 298 5.16 -10.03 21.02
C HIS A 298 6.61 -10.49 20.78
N ALA A 299 6.80 -11.58 20.03
CA ALA A 299 8.14 -12.09 19.70
C ALA A 299 8.97 -11.09 18.88
N CYS A 300 8.36 -10.47 17.86
CA CYS A 300 9.03 -9.51 16.98
C CYS A 300 9.33 -8.17 17.68
N LEU A 301 8.45 -7.70 18.57
CA LEU A 301 8.56 -6.42 19.26
C LEU A 301 9.31 -6.50 20.61
N LYS A 302 9.69 -7.71 21.06
CA LYS A 302 10.46 -7.93 22.30
C LYS A 302 11.69 -7.01 22.48
N PRO A 303 12.49 -6.69 21.44
CA PRO A 303 13.66 -5.80 21.60
C PRO A 303 13.32 -4.41 22.14
N LEU A 304 12.08 -3.93 21.94
CA LEU A 304 11.64 -2.63 22.44
C LEU A 304 11.57 -2.57 23.98
N ALA A 305 11.63 -3.71 24.67
CA ALA A 305 11.68 -3.76 26.13
C ALA A 305 12.89 -3.00 26.69
N ALA A 306 14.02 -2.94 25.97
CA ALA A 306 15.19 -2.17 26.41
C ALA A 306 14.90 -0.66 26.51
N ALA A 307 14.07 -0.13 25.61
CA ALA A 307 13.70 1.28 25.58
C ALA A 307 12.43 1.62 26.37
N LEU A 308 11.56 0.63 26.59
CA LEU A 308 10.23 0.83 27.18
C LEU A 308 10.06 0.18 28.55
N GLY A 309 11.03 -0.60 29.03
CA GLY A 309 10.95 -1.40 30.25
C GLY A 309 10.09 -2.67 30.14
N SER A 310 9.32 -2.83 29.07
CA SER A 310 8.51 -4.03 28.78
C SER A 310 8.31 -4.18 27.28
N ALA A 311 8.13 -5.42 26.81
CA ALA A 311 7.77 -5.67 25.43
C ALA A 311 6.26 -5.35 25.20
N PRO A 312 5.89 -4.71 24.08
CA PRO A 312 4.50 -4.63 23.63
C PRO A 312 3.83 -6.02 23.57
N TYR A 313 2.52 -6.06 23.85
CA TYR A 313 1.68 -7.27 23.86
C TYR A 313 2.07 -8.37 24.86
N SER A 314 3.02 -8.13 25.75
CA SER A 314 3.43 -9.11 26.78
C SER A 314 2.29 -9.56 27.70
N ASP A 315 1.31 -8.69 27.92
CA ASP A 315 0.11 -8.95 28.72
C ASP A 315 -1.03 -9.64 27.94
N ARG A 316 -0.87 -9.79 26.61
CA ARG A 316 -1.83 -10.46 25.72
C ARG A 316 -1.48 -11.92 25.46
N VAL A 317 -0.22 -12.29 25.69
CA VAL A 317 0.23 -13.68 25.58
C VAL A 317 -0.07 -14.40 26.89
N HIS A 318 -1.16 -15.16 26.96
CA HIS A 318 -1.47 -15.99 28.12
C HIS A 318 -0.72 -17.34 28.07
N GLY A 319 -0.33 -17.84 29.24
CA GLY A 319 0.45 -19.08 29.41
C GLY A 319 -0.22 -20.33 28.83
N HIS A 320 0.61 -21.26 28.35
CA HIS A 320 0.24 -22.42 27.54
C HIS A 320 -0.85 -23.33 28.13
N GLY A 321 -1.80 -23.67 27.27
CA GLY A 321 -2.66 -24.83 27.41
C GLY A 321 -3.54 -24.95 26.17
N PRO A 322 -3.58 -26.09 25.46
CA PRO A 322 -4.57 -26.28 24.42
C PRO A 322 -5.94 -26.28 25.09
N MET A 323 -6.70 -25.20 24.96
CA MET A 323 -8.15 -25.37 25.01
C MET A 323 -8.50 -26.17 23.77
N ALA A 324 -8.65 -27.48 23.96
CA ALA A 324 -9.34 -28.34 23.03
C ALA A 324 -10.76 -27.79 22.88
N VAL A 325 -10.93 -26.84 21.97
CA VAL A 325 -12.22 -26.65 21.33
C VAL A 325 -12.33 -27.84 20.40
N ASP A 326 -13.19 -28.77 20.80
CA ASP A 326 -13.60 -29.91 20.01
C ASP A 326 -14.17 -29.39 18.67
N ASP A 327 -13.30 -29.35 17.66
CA ASP A 327 -13.61 -28.92 16.29
C ASP A 327 -14.29 -30.05 15.48
N SER A 328 -14.90 -31.02 16.17
CA SER A 328 -15.69 -32.09 15.57
C SER A 328 -17.08 -31.64 15.08
N ARG A 329 -17.40 -30.35 15.14
CA ARG A 329 -18.55 -29.82 14.42
C ARG A 329 -18.20 -29.66 12.96
N GLU A 330 -18.56 -30.71 12.22
CA GLU A 330 -18.82 -30.71 10.78
C GLU A 330 -18.79 -29.30 10.20
N ARG A 331 -17.82 -29.05 9.31
CA ARG A 331 -17.98 -28.07 8.24
C ARG A 331 -19.29 -28.41 7.53
N LYS A 332 -20.41 -27.92 8.04
CA LYS A 332 -21.64 -27.83 7.28
C LYS A 332 -21.25 -26.94 6.11
N GLN A 333 -21.06 -27.59 4.96
CA GLN A 333 -21.29 -26.97 3.67
C GLN A 333 -22.57 -26.17 3.87
N LEU A 334 -22.41 -24.85 4.03
CA LEU A 334 -23.48 -23.92 3.79
C LEU A 334 -23.96 -24.30 2.40
N GLY A 335 -25.16 -24.86 2.35
CA GLY A 335 -25.73 -25.42 1.14
C GLY A 335 -25.52 -24.40 0.04
N VAL A 336 -24.92 -24.86 -1.05
CA VAL A 336 -24.81 -24.14 -2.31
C VAL A 336 -26.20 -23.57 -2.59
N SER A 337 -26.41 -22.29 -2.26
CA SER A 337 -27.51 -21.55 -2.82
C SER A 337 -27.16 -21.49 -4.28
N LYS A 338 -27.88 -22.27 -5.10
CA LYS A 338 -27.88 -22.14 -6.55
C LYS A 338 -27.76 -20.66 -6.86
N GLY A 339 -26.67 -20.31 -7.54
CA GLY A 339 -26.33 -18.92 -7.83
C GLY A 339 -27.55 -18.20 -8.40
N PRO A 340 -27.66 -16.87 -8.21
CA PRO A 340 -28.65 -16.13 -8.96
C PRO A 340 -28.38 -16.42 -10.43
N SER A 341 -29.35 -17.06 -11.09
CA SER A 341 -29.40 -17.15 -12.55
C SER A 341 -29.34 -15.71 -13.04
N ALA A 342 -28.16 -15.28 -13.47
CA ALA A 342 -27.89 -13.94 -13.93
C ALA A 342 -28.68 -13.71 -15.23
N SER A 343 -29.93 -13.26 -15.11
CA SER A 343 -30.56 -12.51 -16.19
C SER A 343 -29.88 -11.14 -16.20
N VAL A 344 -28.74 -11.07 -16.89
CA VAL A 344 -28.03 -9.81 -17.16
C VAL A 344 -28.92 -8.98 -18.08
N ALA A 345 -29.77 -8.14 -17.48
CA ALA A 345 -30.45 -7.09 -18.21
C ALA A 345 -29.40 -6.05 -18.61
N ARG A 346 -28.91 -6.17 -19.85
CA ARG A 346 -28.02 -5.19 -20.49
C ARG A 346 -28.74 -3.85 -20.62
N SER A 347 -28.56 -2.97 -19.64
CA SER A 347 -28.80 -1.54 -19.85
C SER A 347 -27.62 -0.96 -20.62
N ALA A 348 -27.63 -1.16 -21.94
CA ALA A 348 -26.64 -0.58 -22.85
C ALA A 348 -26.86 0.95 -22.97
N LYS A 349 -26.33 1.72 -22.03
CA LYS A 349 -25.89 3.09 -22.37
C LYS A 349 -24.61 2.92 -23.17
N ALA A 350 -24.62 3.35 -24.43
CA ALA A 350 -23.48 3.26 -25.33
C ALA A 350 -22.24 3.87 -24.65
N SER A 351 -21.28 3.02 -24.31
CA SER A 351 -19.99 3.40 -23.74
C SER A 351 -19.13 4.06 -24.83
N SER A 352 -18.30 5.04 -24.46
CA SER A 352 -17.28 5.65 -25.36
C SER A 352 -16.39 4.62 -26.07
N LEU A 353 -16.30 3.38 -25.54
CA LEU A 353 -15.64 2.22 -26.14
C LEU A 353 -16.12 1.91 -27.58
N THR A 354 -17.35 2.26 -27.97
CA THR A 354 -17.92 1.90 -29.28
C THR A 354 -17.66 2.93 -30.40
N GLN A 355 -16.90 4.00 -30.15
CA GLN A 355 -16.66 5.09 -31.12
C GLN A 355 -15.18 5.48 -31.24
N LEU A 356 -14.26 4.52 -31.24
CA LEU A 356 -12.86 4.78 -31.53
C LEU A 356 -12.62 4.94 -33.04
N SER A 357 -11.82 5.94 -33.44
CA SER A 357 -11.30 6.04 -34.80
C SER A 357 -10.39 4.86 -35.14
N LEU A 358 -10.17 4.58 -36.43
CA LEU A 358 -9.26 3.51 -36.85
C LEU A 358 -7.85 3.68 -36.25
N GLY A 359 -7.35 4.92 -36.19
CA GLY A 359 -6.05 5.21 -35.58
C GLY A 359 -6.02 4.88 -34.08
N GLN A 360 -7.07 5.24 -33.34
CA GLN A 360 -7.21 4.89 -31.92
C GLN A 360 -7.32 3.38 -31.70
N GLN A 361 -8.04 2.66 -32.56
CA GLN A 361 -8.16 1.19 -32.47
C GLN A 361 -6.81 0.50 -32.69
N MET A 362 -6.03 0.95 -33.68
CA MET A 362 -4.68 0.43 -33.93
C MET A 362 -3.73 0.77 -32.77
N ALA A 363 -3.81 1.99 -32.25
CA ALA A 363 -3.01 2.40 -31.11
C ALA A 363 -3.31 1.59 -29.85
N LEU A 364 -4.58 1.34 -29.56
CA LEU A 364 -5.02 0.49 -28.46
C LEU A 364 -4.53 -0.96 -28.63
N SER A 365 -4.64 -1.51 -29.85
CA SER A 365 -4.18 -2.87 -30.15
C SER A 365 -2.68 -3.01 -29.90
N GLN A 366 -1.88 -2.05 -30.36
CA GLN A 366 -0.44 -2.04 -30.13
C GLN A 366 -0.09 -1.82 -28.65
N LEU A 367 -0.81 -0.94 -27.95
CA LEU A 367 -0.58 -0.63 -26.53
C LEU A 367 -0.87 -1.83 -25.62
N THR A 368 -1.82 -2.69 -26.02
CA THR A 368 -2.22 -3.90 -25.30
C THR A 368 -1.61 -5.18 -25.86
N ASP A 369 -0.70 -5.06 -26.83
CA ASP A 369 -0.03 -6.21 -27.43
C ASP A 369 0.88 -6.91 -26.41
N ALA A 370 0.93 -8.23 -26.50
CA ALA A 370 1.84 -9.08 -25.73
C ALA A 370 3.31 -8.86 -26.13
N THR A 371 3.57 -8.45 -27.38
CA THR A 371 4.92 -8.20 -27.89
C THR A 371 5.43 -6.80 -27.60
N LEU A 372 4.63 -5.91 -27.01
CA LEU A 372 5.08 -4.59 -26.63
C LEU A 372 6.24 -4.73 -25.62
N PRO A 373 7.43 -4.14 -25.86
CA PRO A 373 8.64 -4.46 -25.09
C PRO A 373 8.69 -3.70 -23.75
N THR A 374 7.62 -3.84 -22.95
CA THR A 374 7.49 -3.29 -21.59
C THR A 374 7.94 -4.29 -20.52
N GLY A 375 8.11 -5.56 -20.88
CA GLY A 375 8.54 -6.62 -19.96
C GLY A 375 7.43 -7.17 -19.06
N GLY A 376 6.14 -6.97 -19.40
CA GLY A 376 4.99 -7.40 -18.59
C GLY A 376 5.07 -8.87 -18.13
N PHE A 377 5.37 -9.81 -19.04
CA PHE A 377 5.49 -11.25 -18.71
C PHE A 377 6.71 -11.63 -17.85
N ALA A 378 7.59 -10.69 -17.51
CA ALA A 378 8.66 -10.92 -16.55
C ALA A 378 8.17 -10.81 -15.10
N HIS A 379 6.93 -10.36 -14.88
CA HIS A 379 6.34 -10.09 -13.58
C HIS A 379 5.09 -10.95 -13.37
N SER A 380 4.97 -11.59 -12.21
CA SER A 380 3.87 -12.52 -11.89
C SER A 380 2.68 -11.85 -11.19
N GLY A 381 2.84 -10.61 -10.72
CA GLY A 381 1.82 -9.93 -9.92
C GLY A 381 1.51 -10.63 -8.58
N GLY A 382 2.49 -11.36 -8.03
CA GLY A 382 2.35 -12.11 -6.79
C GLY A 382 1.82 -13.55 -6.97
N VAL A 383 1.42 -13.98 -8.17
CA VAL A 383 0.88 -15.34 -8.43
C VAL A 383 1.93 -16.41 -8.12
N GLU A 384 3.19 -16.19 -8.51
CA GLU A 384 4.29 -17.12 -8.18
C GLU A 384 4.48 -17.24 -6.67
N ALA A 385 4.50 -16.11 -5.99
CA ALA A 385 4.70 -16.07 -4.55
C ALA A 385 3.54 -16.75 -3.80
N ALA A 386 2.31 -16.49 -4.21
CA ALA A 386 1.13 -17.12 -3.64
C ALA A 386 1.14 -18.64 -3.85
N SER A 387 1.58 -19.12 -5.01
CA SER A 387 1.77 -20.55 -5.26
C SER A 387 2.84 -21.15 -4.36
N GLN A 388 4.00 -20.50 -4.20
CA GLN A 388 5.10 -21.03 -3.37
C GLN A 388 4.78 -21.01 -1.88
N LEU A 389 3.94 -20.09 -1.42
CA LEU A 389 3.43 -20.02 -0.05
C LEU A 389 2.24 -20.96 0.21
N GLY A 390 1.85 -21.78 -0.78
CA GLY A 390 0.73 -22.72 -0.63
C GLY A 390 -0.65 -22.04 -0.57
N LEU A 391 -0.77 -20.79 -1.03
CA LEU A 391 -2.04 -20.05 -1.07
C LEU A 391 -2.91 -20.45 -2.28
N LEU A 392 -2.32 -21.03 -3.33
CA LEU A 392 -2.99 -21.42 -4.59
C LEU A 392 -2.93 -22.95 -4.84
N GLY A 393 -3.18 -23.74 -3.79
CA GLY A 393 -2.90 -25.19 -3.76
C GLY A 393 -4.12 -26.09 -3.54
N PRO A 394 -3.95 -27.42 -3.73
CA PRO A 394 -5.03 -28.42 -3.64
C PRO A 394 -5.61 -28.59 -2.23
N THR A 395 -4.94 -28.05 -1.20
CA THR A 395 -5.33 -28.18 0.21
C THR A 395 -6.46 -27.25 0.65
N GLY A 396 -6.86 -26.30 -0.20
CA GLY A 396 -7.80 -25.22 0.14
C GLY A 396 -9.16 -25.24 -0.56
N GLY A 397 -9.40 -26.12 -1.54
CA GLY A 397 -10.57 -26.09 -2.41
C GLY A 397 -10.19 -26.31 -3.87
N ASP A 398 -11.04 -25.86 -4.79
CA ASP A 398 -10.72 -25.89 -6.23
C ASP A 398 -9.58 -24.91 -6.53
N GLN A 399 -8.48 -25.42 -7.08
CA GLN A 399 -7.32 -24.61 -7.45
C GLN A 399 -7.68 -23.53 -8.49
N TYR A 400 -8.62 -23.83 -9.39
CA TYR A 400 -9.06 -22.88 -10.40
C TYR A 400 -9.74 -21.66 -9.76
N GLU A 401 -10.62 -21.89 -8.79
CA GLU A 401 -11.34 -20.85 -8.04
C GLU A 401 -10.37 -19.99 -7.22
N GLN A 402 -9.40 -20.62 -6.54
CA GLN A 402 -8.37 -19.89 -5.80
C GLN A 402 -7.54 -18.96 -6.70
N VAL A 403 -7.14 -19.44 -7.89
CA VAL A 403 -6.39 -18.64 -8.87
C VAL A 403 -7.26 -17.50 -9.41
N HIS A 404 -8.53 -17.78 -9.71
CA HIS A 404 -9.49 -16.76 -10.12
C HIS A 404 -9.60 -15.65 -9.08
N ASP A 405 -9.87 -15.99 -7.83
CA ASP A 405 -10.10 -15.01 -6.78
C ASP A 405 -8.84 -14.22 -6.46
N PHE A 406 -7.68 -14.86 -6.49
CA PHE A 406 -6.41 -14.17 -6.28
C PHE A 406 -6.14 -13.14 -7.38
N ILE A 407 -6.27 -13.52 -8.66
CA ILE A 407 -6.03 -12.60 -9.79
C ILE A 407 -7.09 -11.50 -9.82
N LEU A 408 -8.36 -11.80 -9.56
CA LEU A 408 -9.43 -10.80 -9.47
C LEU A 408 -9.16 -9.81 -8.32
N SER A 409 -8.75 -10.31 -7.14
CA SER A 409 -8.38 -9.47 -5.99
C SER A 409 -7.18 -8.57 -6.32
N ALA A 410 -6.16 -9.11 -7.00
CA ALA A 410 -5.01 -8.34 -7.44
C ALA A 410 -5.39 -7.27 -8.48
N ALA A 411 -6.28 -7.60 -9.41
CA ALA A 411 -6.77 -6.68 -10.43
C ALA A 411 -7.58 -5.52 -9.83
N ARG A 412 -8.48 -5.81 -8.87
CA ARG A 412 -9.25 -4.79 -8.13
C ARG A 412 -8.34 -3.88 -7.30
N SER A 413 -7.39 -4.47 -6.57
CA SER A 413 -6.40 -3.72 -5.78
C SER A 413 -5.56 -2.78 -6.67
N ASN A 414 -5.06 -3.30 -7.81
CA ASN A 414 -4.33 -2.49 -8.77
C ASN A 414 -5.20 -1.40 -9.41
N HIS A 415 -6.46 -1.68 -9.73
CA HIS A 415 -7.36 -0.68 -10.27
C HIS A 415 -7.59 0.47 -9.28
N GLN A 416 -7.86 0.16 -8.02
CA GLN A 416 -8.15 1.14 -6.98
C GLN A 416 -6.95 2.02 -6.65
N LEU A 417 -5.75 1.44 -6.61
CA LEU A 417 -4.51 2.19 -6.41
C LEU A 417 -4.04 2.85 -7.71
N GLN A 418 -3.54 2.06 -8.65
CA GLN A 418 -2.85 2.53 -9.85
C GLN A 418 -3.79 3.17 -10.88
N GLY A 419 -5.04 2.70 -10.98
CA GLY A 419 -6.03 3.29 -11.90
C GLY A 419 -6.32 4.76 -11.58
N ALA A 420 -6.37 5.15 -10.31
CA ALA A 420 -6.54 6.54 -9.90
C ALA A 420 -5.40 7.45 -10.40
N PHE A 421 -4.16 6.97 -10.37
CA PHE A 421 -3.00 7.70 -10.89
C PHE A 421 -2.95 7.72 -12.42
N ALA A 422 -3.34 6.64 -13.09
CA ALA A 422 -3.46 6.62 -14.55
C ALA A 422 -4.51 7.63 -15.04
N MET A 423 -5.65 7.74 -14.35
CA MET A 423 -6.66 8.77 -14.61
C MET A 423 -6.10 10.18 -14.46
N ALA A 424 -5.43 10.45 -13.33
CA ALA A 424 -4.89 11.76 -13.04
C ALA A 424 -3.82 12.17 -14.05
N ALA A 425 -2.91 11.25 -14.40
CA ALA A 425 -1.88 11.49 -15.41
C ALA A 425 -2.47 11.71 -16.81
N HIS A 426 -3.50 10.95 -17.21
CA HIS A 426 -4.22 11.13 -18.48
C HIS A 426 -4.83 12.53 -18.57
N ARG A 427 -5.51 12.98 -17.50
CA ARG A 427 -6.10 14.32 -17.44
C ARG A 427 -5.03 15.42 -17.45
N ALA A 428 -3.98 15.28 -16.65
CA ALA A 428 -2.89 16.25 -16.59
C ALA A 428 -2.23 16.42 -17.98
N ALA A 429 -2.07 15.33 -18.72
CA ALA A 429 -1.60 15.35 -20.10
C ALA A 429 -2.54 16.13 -21.04
N LEU A 430 -3.85 15.90 -20.99
CA LEU A 430 -4.81 16.65 -21.82
C LEU A 430 -4.88 18.14 -21.46
N ALA A 431 -4.74 18.49 -20.18
CA ALA A 431 -4.65 19.88 -19.75
C ALA A 431 -3.39 20.56 -20.32
N ALA A 432 -2.26 19.83 -20.38
CA ALA A 432 -1.02 20.30 -21.01
C ALA A 432 -1.23 20.64 -22.49
N ALA A 433 -1.86 19.73 -23.22
CA ALA A 433 -2.14 19.91 -24.64
C ALA A 433 -2.99 21.15 -24.92
N ALA A 434 -4.03 21.37 -24.11
CA ALA A 434 -4.89 22.54 -24.23
C ALA A 434 -4.15 23.87 -23.94
N PHE A 435 -3.25 23.87 -22.95
CA PHE A 435 -2.43 25.04 -22.61
C PHE A 435 -1.49 25.43 -23.77
N SER A 436 -0.73 24.46 -24.30
CA SER A 436 0.18 24.72 -25.43
C SER A 436 -0.55 25.20 -26.69
N ALA A 437 -1.76 24.71 -26.95
CA ALA A 437 -2.58 25.20 -28.06
C ALA A 437 -3.06 26.66 -27.86
N HIS A 438 -3.34 27.07 -26.61
CA HIS A 438 -3.77 28.44 -26.30
C HIS A 438 -2.64 29.46 -26.43
N ASP A 439 -1.43 29.12 -25.98
CA ASP A 439 -0.23 29.97 -26.14
C ASP A 439 0.17 30.14 -27.61
N ALA A 440 0.05 29.07 -28.41
CA ALA A 440 0.29 29.11 -29.86
C ALA A 440 -0.73 30.00 -30.59
N ALA A 441 -1.98 30.06 -30.12
CA ALA A 441 -3.03 30.91 -30.71
C ALA A 441 -2.96 32.39 -30.26
N GLY A 442 -2.30 32.69 -29.13
CA GLY A 442 -2.14 34.04 -28.59
C GLY A 442 -0.95 34.83 -29.19
N SER A 443 -0.07 34.18 -29.95
CA SER A 443 1.10 34.79 -30.59
C SER A 443 0.86 35.10 -32.07
N SER A 444 0.09 36.16 -32.36
CA SER A 444 -0.04 36.69 -33.73
C SER A 444 1.15 37.60 -34.09
N PRO A 445 1.68 37.59 -35.33
CA PRO A 445 2.87 38.35 -35.71
C PRO A 445 2.53 39.83 -35.95
N ALA A 446 3.35 40.71 -35.37
CA ALA A 446 3.59 42.12 -35.72
C ALA A 446 2.46 42.88 -36.45
N GLY A 447 1.72 43.70 -35.69
CA GLY A 447 1.03 44.89 -36.18
C GLY A 447 1.38 46.08 -35.29
N ASP A 448 2.02 47.10 -35.86
CA ASP A 448 2.48 48.33 -35.21
C ASP A 448 1.39 49.06 -34.43
N ILE A 449 1.55 49.23 -33.10
CA ILE A 449 0.90 50.27 -32.28
C ILE A 449 1.85 50.69 -31.12
N PRO A 450 2.02 52.00 -30.82
CA PRO A 450 3.12 52.50 -30.00
C PRO A 450 2.89 52.42 -28.48
N HIS A 451 4.02 52.29 -27.78
CA HIS A 451 4.27 52.44 -26.35
C HIS A 451 3.10 52.87 -25.43
N ARG A 452 2.66 51.94 -24.59
CA ARG A 452 2.12 52.26 -23.26
C ARG A 452 2.88 51.48 -22.19
N HIS A 453 3.56 52.21 -21.32
CA HIS A 453 4.05 51.72 -20.05
C HIS A 453 2.87 51.24 -19.21
N HIS A 454 2.77 49.93 -18.98
CA HIS A 454 2.11 49.39 -17.80
C HIS A 454 3.07 48.44 -17.10
N GLN A 455 3.59 48.91 -15.98
CA GLN A 455 4.12 48.06 -14.93
C GLN A 455 3.00 47.13 -14.44
N GLY A 456 3.26 45.84 -14.54
CA GLY A 456 2.44 44.78 -14.00
C GLY A 456 3.22 43.48 -14.17
N LEU A 457 3.83 43.00 -13.09
CA LEU A 457 4.37 41.64 -13.01
C LEU A 457 3.29 40.67 -13.54
N PRO A 458 3.63 39.65 -14.36
CA PRO A 458 2.70 38.56 -14.61
C PRO A 458 2.38 37.88 -13.27
N PRO A 459 1.12 37.47 -13.04
CA PRO A 459 0.75 36.77 -11.83
C PRO A 459 1.50 35.44 -11.78
N SER A 460 2.24 35.23 -10.71
CA SER A 460 2.87 33.98 -10.34
C SER A 460 1.84 32.84 -10.32
N GLY A 461 1.91 31.97 -11.33
CA GLY A 461 1.06 30.79 -11.49
C GLY A 461 1.60 29.79 -12.51
N ASP A 462 2.92 29.80 -12.76
CA ASP A 462 3.60 28.92 -13.72
C ASP A 462 3.94 27.56 -13.07
N LEU A 463 2.97 26.65 -13.01
CA LEU A 463 3.26 25.23 -12.72
C LEU A 463 3.00 24.41 -13.98
N GLU A 464 4.09 24.13 -14.70
CA GLU A 464 4.10 23.33 -15.93
C GLU A 464 3.39 21.97 -15.75
N PRO A 465 2.56 21.51 -16.71
CA PRO A 465 1.87 20.22 -16.65
C PRO A 465 2.77 19.00 -16.40
N LEU A 466 4.04 19.07 -16.83
CA LEU A 466 5.03 18.03 -16.53
C LEU A 466 5.37 17.97 -15.03
N GLN A 467 5.36 19.09 -14.31
CA GLN A 467 5.55 19.13 -12.87
C GLN A 467 4.38 18.47 -12.14
N GLU A 468 3.15 18.65 -12.62
CA GLU A 468 1.99 17.97 -12.03
C GLU A 468 2.07 16.45 -12.24
N TRP A 469 2.49 16.00 -13.42
CA TRP A 469 2.77 14.60 -13.66
C TRP A 469 3.88 14.06 -12.73
N LEU A 470 4.98 14.80 -12.54
CA LEU A 470 6.07 14.40 -11.65
C LEU A 470 5.62 14.28 -10.19
N LYS A 471 4.73 15.15 -9.73
CA LYS A 471 4.09 15.04 -8.40
C LYS A 471 3.24 13.78 -8.28
N LEU A 472 2.46 13.44 -9.32
CA LEU A 472 1.65 12.22 -9.34
C LEU A 472 2.53 10.97 -9.33
N ASP A 473 3.62 10.96 -10.10
CA ASP A 473 4.58 9.86 -10.15
C ASP A 473 5.30 9.66 -8.82
N SER A 474 5.72 10.76 -8.18
CA SER A 474 6.35 10.74 -6.85
C SER A 474 5.38 10.25 -5.76
N LEU A 475 4.12 10.67 -5.82
CA LEU A 475 3.10 10.20 -4.90
C LEU A 475 2.77 8.71 -5.11
N LEU A 476 2.69 8.24 -6.36
CA LEU A 476 2.54 6.82 -6.66
C LEU A 476 3.75 6.01 -6.18
N HIS A 477 4.96 6.56 -6.30
CA HIS A 477 6.17 5.95 -5.76
C HIS A 477 6.05 5.75 -4.24
N ALA A 478 5.62 6.78 -3.49
CA ALA A 478 5.42 6.69 -2.05
C ALA A 478 4.40 5.58 -1.66
N HIS A 479 3.37 5.37 -2.48
CA HIS A 479 2.40 4.29 -2.31
C HIS A 479 2.93 2.89 -2.65
N LEU A 480 3.88 2.78 -3.57
CA LEU A 480 4.43 1.49 -4.00
C LEU A 480 5.69 1.11 -3.22
N ALA A 481 6.44 2.06 -2.69
CA ALA A 481 7.71 1.83 -1.98
C ALA A 481 7.54 0.95 -0.73
N VAL A 482 6.35 0.90 -0.15
CA VAL A 482 5.99 -0.03 0.94
C VAL A 482 6.02 -1.51 0.50
N ASN A 483 6.02 -1.78 -0.81
CA ASN A 483 6.19 -3.10 -1.42
C ASN A 483 7.21 -2.98 -2.57
N ASP A 484 8.48 -3.20 -2.26
CA ASP A 484 9.59 -2.98 -3.22
C ASP A 484 9.47 -3.86 -4.47
N VAL A 485 8.92 -5.08 -4.33
CA VAL A 485 8.67 -5.99 -5.44
C VAL A 485 7.69 -5.35 -6.45
N ALA A 486 6.54 -4.84 -5.96
CA ALA A 486 5.58 -4.11 -6.78
C ALA A 486 6.14 -2.78 -7.33
N CYS A 487 6.90 -2.04 -6.51
CA CYS A 487 7.52 -0.77 -6.88
C CYS A 487 8.50 -0.94 -8.05
N ARG A 488 9.39 -1.94 -7.98
CA ARG A 488 10.34 -2.26 -9.05
C ARG A 488 9.63 -2.72 -10.32
N ALA A 489 8.59 -3.54 -10.21
CA ALA A 489 7.81 -3.98 -11.35
C ALA A 489 7.20 -2.77 -12.08
N SER A 490 6.48 -1.92 -11.35
CA SER A 490 5.86 -0.71 -11.88
C SER A 490 6.88 0.26 -12.48
N SER A 491 8.01 0.49 -11.81
CA SER A 491 9.06 1.41 -12.28
C SER A 491 9.74 0.90 -13.56
N LYS A 492 10.04 -0.40 -13.64
CA LYS A 492 10.67 -1.01 -14.83
C LYS A 492 9.73 -0.99 -16.03
N GLN A 493 8.47 -1.36 -15.82
CA GLN A 493 7.45 -1.36 -16.87
C GLN A 493 7.14 0.07 -17.35
N GLY A 494 7.02 1.04 -16.45
CA GLY A 494 6.81 2.45 -16.80
C GLY A 494 7.99 3.06 -17.53
N ALA A 495 9.23 2.82 -17.09
CA ALA A 495 10.42 3.26 -17.81
C ALA A 495 10.53 2.62 -19.22
N ALA A 496 10.18 1.34 -19.35
CA ALA A 496 10.14 0.67 -20.65
C ALA A 496 9.04 1.26 -21.55
N LEU A 497 7.86 1.51 -21.01
CA LEU A 497 6.75 2.13 -21.73
C LEU A 497 7.10 3.55 -22.20
N ALA A 498 7.81 4.34 -21.38
CA ALA A 498 8.29 5.66 -21.76
C ALA A 498 9.28 5.59 -22.93
N ARG A 499 10.19 4.60 -22.94
CA ARG A 499 11.09 4.35 -24.09
C ARG A 499 10.34 3.92 -25.35
N VAL A 500 9.30 3.11 -25.23
CA VAL A 500 8.45 2.75 -26.37
C VAL A 500 7.73 3.99 -26.90
N ALA A 501 7.20 4.82 -26.00
CA ALA A 501 6.47 6.04 -26.35
C ALA A 501 7.31 7.01 -27.20
N SER A 502 8.63 7.10 -26.97
CA SER A 502 9.50 7.97 -27.77
C SER A 502 9.68 7.52 -29.22
N HIS A 503 9.33 6.27 -29.54
CA HIS A 503 9.38 5.72 -30.91
C HIS A 503 7.99 5.69 -31.58
N TRP A 504 6.95 6.17 -30.89
CA TRP A 504 5.59 6.21 -31.42
C TRP A 504 5.38 7.53 -32.19
N HIS A 505 5.55 7.48 -33.51
CA HIS A 505 5.51 8.69 -34.35
C HIS A 505 4.10 9.15 -34.71
N THR A 506 3.14 8.23 -34.79
CA THR A 506 1.72 8.54 -35.06
C THR A 506 0.97 8.74 -33.75
N VAL A 507 0.89 9.97 -33.28
CA VAL A 507 0.22 10.37 -32.04
C VAL A 507 -0.81 11.46 -32.29
N ALA A 508 -1.91 11.47 -31.51
CA ALA A 508 -2.97 12.46 -31.65
C ALA A 508 -2.57 13.82 -31.07
N HIS A 509 -1.77 13.80 -29.99
CA HIS A 509 -1.38 14.97 -29.22
C HIS A 509 0.15 15.04 -29.03
N PRO A 510 0.93 15.32 -30.08
CA PRO A 510 2.41 15.37 -30.01
C PRO A 510 2.95 16.38 -28.98
N GLU A 511 2.17 17.40 -28.64
CA GLU A 511 2.43 18.45 -27.65
C GLU A 511 2.48 17.94 -26.20
N VAL A 512 1.85 16.81 -25.88
CA VAL A 512 1.90 16.21 -24.54
C VAL A 512 3.32 15.73 -24.25
N PRO A 513 4.07 16.34 -23.32
CA PRO A 513 5.49 16.01 -23.12
C PRO A 513 5.67 14.57 -22.63
N LEU A 514 6.75 13.91 -23.06
CA LEU A 514 7.18 12.64 -22.48
C LEU A 514 8.16 12.91 -21.33
N PRO A 515 8.07 12.17 -20.21
CA PRO A 515 8.94 12.40 -19.06
C PRO A 515 10.42 12.13 -19.41
N ARG A 516 11.30 13.04 -19.00
CA ARG A 516 12.76 12.89 -19.15
C ARG A 516 13.45 13.03 -17.79
N PRO A 517 14.44 12.17 -17.45
CA PRO A 517 14.78 10.92 -18.15
C PRO A 517 13.57 9.98 -18.24
N LEU A 518 13.51 9.11 -19.26
CA LEU A 518 12.37 8.21 -19.57
C LEU A 518 12.15 7.18 -18.44
N ARG A 519 11.62 7.67 -17.34
CA ARG A 519 11.36 7.01 -16.05
C ARG A 519 9.95 7.36 -15.63
N GLY A 520 9.42 6.54 -14.73
CA GLY A 520 8.09 6.70 -14.18
C GLY A 520 7.47 5.36 -13.88
N HIS A 521 6.44 5.38 -13.08
CA HIS A 521 5.62 4.23 -12.78
C HIS A 521 4.71 3.89 -13.96
N GLN A 522 4.40 2.61 -14.09
CA GLN A 522 3.61 2.10 -15.21
C GLN A 522 2.31 2.87 -15.39
N ALA A 523 1.56 3.08 -14.31
CA ALA A 523 0.23 3.70 -14.37
C ALA A 523 0.25 5.16 -14.85
N THR A 524 1.18 5.97 -14.33
CA THR A 524 1.32 7.39 -14.68
C THR A 524 1.82 7.56 -16.11
N VAL A 525 2.77 6.73 -16.54
CA VAL A 525 3.25 6.72 -17.93
C VAL A 525 2.17 6.22 -18.88
N PHE A 526 1.42 5.18 -18.50
CA PHE A 526 0.33 4.61 -19.31
C PHE A 526 -0.80 5.62 -19.50
N GLY A 527 -1.22 6.32 -18.45
CA GLY A 527 -2.21 7.39 -18.52
C GLY A 527 -1.79 8.52 -19.46
N LEU A 528 -0.54 9.00 -19.31
CA LEU A 528 0.04 10.04 -20.16
C LEU A 528 0.14 9.60 -21.62
N LEU A 529 0.65 8.40 -21.89
CA LEU A 529 0.80 7.87 -23.25
C LEU A 529 -0.56 7.66 -23.92
N ALA A 530 -1.54 7.12 -23.19
CA ALA A 530 -2.88 6.92 -23.74
C ALA A 530 -3.55 8.26 -24.09
N ALA A 531 -3.37 9.31 -23.28
CA ALA A 531 -3.79 10.67 -23.64
C ALA A 531 -3.07 11.16 -24.91
N ARG A 532 -1.76 10.97 -25.01
CA ARG A 532 -0.96 11.31 -26.20
C ARG A 532 -1.42 10.58 -27.47
N LEU A 533 -1.87 9.34 -27.35
CA LEU A 533 -2.46 8.53 -28.42
C LEU A 533 -3.93 8.88 -28.72
N GLY A 534 -4.51 9.82 -27.97
CA GLY A 534 -5.90 10.24 -28.12
C GLY A 534 -6.91 9.20 -27.62
N LEU A 535 -6.52 8.24 -26.80
CA LEU A 535 -7.42 7.23 -26.25
C LEU A 535 -8.31 7.86 -25.15
N PRO A 536 -9.62 7.59 -25.14
CA PRO A 536 -10.51 8.01 -24.06
C PRO A 536 -10.07 7.46 -22.70
N GLN A 537 -10.28 8.23 -21.63
CA GLN A 537 -9.87 7.86 -20.28
C GLN A 537 -10.43 6.49 -19.84
N GLU A 538 -11.68 6.17 -20.19
CA GLU A 538 -12.30 4.89 -19.82
C GLU A 538 -11.62 3.71 -20.55
N VAL A 539 -11.22 3.92 -21.80
CA VAL A 539 -10.48 2.94 -22.62
C VAL A 539 -9.09 2.71 -22.03
N THR A 540 -8.42 3.78 -21.61
CA THR A 540 -7.11 3.73 -20.95
C THR A 540 -7.13 2.83 -19.72
N LEU A 541 -8.18 2.94 -18.89
CA LEU A 541 -8.26 2.20 -17.63
C LEU A 541 -8.60 0.73 -17.85
N TYR A 542 -9.47 0.46 -18.82
CA TYR A 542 -9.73 -0.90 -19.28
C TYR A 542 -8.47 -1.54 -19.87
N ALA A 543 -7.70 -0.80 -20.69
CA ALA A 543 -6.47 -1.31 -21.29
C ALA A 543 -5.39 -1.61 -20.24
N LEU A 544 -5.21 -0.74 -19.23
CA LEU A 544 -4.29 -0.97 -18.13
C LEU A 544 -4.67 -2.23 -17.33
N ALA A 545 -5.97 -2.36 -16.99
CA ALA A 545 -6.49 -3.53 -16.30
C ALA A 545 -6.33 -4.81 -17.13
N PHE A 546 -6.62 -4.74 -18.43
CA PHE A 546 -6.44 -5.84 -19.38
C PHE A 546 -5.01 -6.36 -19.37
N CYS A 547 -4.01 -5.48 -19.48
CA CYS A 547 -2.60 -5.87 -19.43
C CYS A 547 -2.25 -6.57 -18.11
N GLY A 548 -2.69 -6.03 -16.97
CA GLY A 548 -2.43 -6.63 -15.66
C GLY A 548 -3.04 -8.03 -15.50
N VAL A 549 -4.31 -8.21 -15.90
CA VAL A 549 -4.99 -9.52 -15.84
C VAL A 549 -4.35 -10.51 -16.82
N ARG A 550 -4.08 -10.09 -18.06
CA ARG A 550 -3.41 -10.91 -19.07
C ARG A 550 -2.07 -11.44 -18.57
N ASP A 551 -1.26 -10.57 -17.97
CA ASP A 551 0.08 -10.93 -17.50
C ASP A 551 0.02 -11.90 -16.31
N ALA A 552 -0.92 -11.68 -15.36
CA ALA A 552 -1.14 -12.57 -14.24
C ALA A 552 -1.69 -13.95 -14.67
N VAL A 553 -2.62 -14.01 -15.63
CA VAL A 553 -3.14 -15.27 -16.19
C VAL A 553 -2.03 -16.01 -16.94
N SER A 554 -1.22 -15.30 -17.73
CA SER A 554 -0.04 -15.87 -18.40
C SER A 554 0.94 -16.47 -17.38
N ALA A 555 1.15 -15.79 -16.24
CA ALA A 555 1.97 -16.33 -15.16
C ALA A 555 1.37 -17.61 -14.55
N ALA A 556 0.06 -17.63 -14.28
CA ALA A 556 -0.63 -18.82 -13.77
C ALA A 556 -0.52 -20.03 -14.72
N VAL A 557 -0.60 -19.80 -16.04
CA VAL A 557 -0.40 -20.85 -17.05
C VAL A 557 1.03 -21.37 -17.05
N ARG A 558 2.03 -20.48 -16.99
CA ARG A 558 3.46 -20.85 -16.96
C ARG A 558 3.88 -21.56 -15.68
N LEU A 559 3.17 -21.30 -14.58
CA LEU A 559 3.33 -21.99 -13.30
C LEU A 559 2.53 -23.30 -13.23
N ASN A 560 1.83 -23.68 -14.31
CA ASN A 560 0.99 -24.87 -14.38
C ASN A 560 -0.12 -24.90 -13.33
N LEU A 561 -0.65 -23.74 -12.94
CA LEU A 561 -1.80 -23.61 -12.03
C LEU A 561 -3.12 -23.75 -12.80
N VAL A 562 -3.13 -23.32 -14.06
CA VAL A 562 -4.30 -23.39 -14.97
C VAL A 562 -3.80 -23.74 -16.38
N GLY A 563 -4.51 -24.63 -17.08
CA GLY A 563 -4.16 -24.98 -18.46
C GLY A 563 -4.42 -23.85 -19.46
N PRO A 564 -3.73 -23.79 -20.62
CA PRO A 564 -3.83 -22.66 -21.56
C PRO A 564 -5.26 -22.34 -22.03
N LEU A 565 -6.07 -23.36 -22.32
CA LEU A 565 -7.46 -23.18 -22.76
C LEU A 565 -8.35 -22.59 -21.64
N ARG A 566 -8.16 -23.08 -20.41
CA ARG A 566 -8.84 -22.53 -19.23
C ARG A 566 -8.34 -21.13 -18.87
N GLY A 567 -7.09 -20.79 -19.19
CA GLY A 567 -6.56 -19.43 -19.05
C GLY A 567 -7.34 -18.40 -19.88
N VAL A 568 -7.78 -18.77 -21.08
CA VAL A 568 -8.62 -17.90 -21.92
C VAL A 568 -9.96 -17.60 -21.25
N GLU A 569 -10.62 -18.64 -20.72
CA GLU A 569 -11.88 -18.50 -19.98
C GLU A 569 -11.69 -17.66 -18.72
N LEU A 570 -10.64 -17.95 -17.95
CA LEU A 570 -10.28 -17.25 -16.73
C LEU A 570 -10.10 -15.75 -16.96
N GLN A 571 -9.33 -15.37 -17.99
CA GLN A 571 -9.13 -13.97 -18.36
C GLN A 571 -10.45 -13.30 -18.72
N ALA A 572 -11.31 -13.96 -19.51
CA ALA A 572 -12.60 -13.42 -19.91
C ALA A 572 -13.57 -13.23 -18.72
N CYS A 573 -13.62 -14.19 -17.80
CA CYS A 573 -14.39 -14.10 -16.56
C CYS A 573 -13.95 -12.89 -15.72
N ILE A 574 -12.65 -12.81 -15.39
CA ILE A 574 -12.11 -11.74 -14.55
C ILE A 574 -12.35 -10.36 -15.17
N LEU A 575 -12.13 -10.19 -16.48
CA LEU A 575 -12.37 -8.92 -17.15
C LEU A 575 -13.86 -8.54 -17.19
N THR A 576 -14.75 -9.52 -17.30
CA THR A 576 -16.19 -9.28 -17.25
C THR A 576 -16.60 -8.79 -15.86
N GLU A 577 -16.12 -9.45 -14.80
CA GLU A 577 -16.40 -9.05 -13.43
C GLU A 577 -15.80 -7.68 -13.09
N LEU A 578 -14.59 -7.39 -13.58
CA LEU A 578 -13.93 -6.11 -13.39
C LEU A 578 -14.58 -4.99 -14.21
N SER A 579 -15.24 -5.29 -15.33
CA SER A 579 -15.85 -4.27 -16.19
C SER A 579 -16.93 -3.45 -15.47
N GLU A 580 -17.67 -4.06 -14.54
CA GLU A 580 -18.63 -3.33 -13.71
C GLU A 580 -17.94 -2.31 -12.80
N ASP A 581 -16.75 -2.65 -12.29
CA ASP A 581 -15.96 -1.80 -11.41
C ASP A 581 -15.34 -0.64 -12.23
N LEU A 582 -14.78 -0.96 -13.40
CA LEU A 582 -14.17 0.00 -14.32
C LEU A 582 -15.18 1.00 -14.90
N LEU A 583 -16.41 0.59 -15.20
CA LEU A 583 -17.41 1.48 -15.83
C LEU A 583 -18.04 2.47 -14.84
N ARG A 584 -17.89 2.28 -13.53
CA ARG A 584 -18.46 3.15 -12.47
C ARG A 584 -17.48 4.24 -12.02
N HIS A 585 -16.66 4.74 -12.95
CA HIS A 585 -15.57 5.68 -12.70
C HIS A 585 -15.98 6.95 -11.92
N PRO A 586 -15.06 7.50 -11.09
CA PRO A 586 -15.21 8.85 -10.55
C PRO A 586 -15.51 9.81 -11.69
N GLY A 587 -16.44 10.74 -11.47
CA GLY A 587 -16.85 11.68 -12.50
C GLY A 587 -15.67 12.37 -13.19
N ARG A 588 -15.85 12.84 -14.43
CA ARG A 588 -14.80 13.51 -15.22
C ARG A 588 -14.39 14.88 -14.67
N SER A 589 -14.74 15.25 -13.44
CA SER A 589 -14.36 16.53 -12.83
C SER A 589 -12.98 16.44 -12.17
N GLU A 590 -12.29 17.57 -12.07
CA GLU A 590 -10.95 17.64 -11.47
C GLU A 590 -10.98 17.22 -10.00
N ALA A 591 -11.99 17.69 -9.26
CA ALA A 591 -12.21 17.32 -7.88
C ALA A 591 -12.44 15.82 -7.68
N ALA A 592 -13.14 15.16 -8.61
CA ALA A 592 -13.38 13.72 -8.52
C ALA A 592 -12.10 12.90 -8.77
N VAL A 593 -11.25 13.34 -9.69
CA VAL A 593 -9.94 12.71 -9.96
C VAL A 593 -8.98 12.93 -8.78
N ALA A 594 -8.89 14.15 -8.26
CA ALA A 594 -8.09 14.44 -7.06
C ALA A 594 -8.56 13.63 -5.84
N ALA A 595 -9.88 13.50 -5.65
CA ALA A 595 -10.45 12.65 -4.60
C ALA A 595 -10.20 11.15 -4.83
N ALA A 596 -10.04 10.70 -6.07
CA ALA A 596 -9.65 9.32 -6.37
C ALA A 596 -8.18 9.09 -5.98
N VAL A 597 -7.27 9.98 -6.37
CA VAL A 597 -5.84 9.91 -5.98
C VAL A 597 -5.68 9.96 -4.46
N SER A 598 -6.40 10.86 -3.77
CA SER A 598 -6.33 10.95 -2.30
C SER A 598 -6.88 9.70 -1.59
N ARG A 599 -7.75 8.92 -2.23
CA ARG A 599 -8.31 7.67 -1.70
C ARG A 599 -7.60 6.43 -2.25
N ALA A 600 -6.61 6.59 -3.11
CA ALA A 600 -5.91 5.47 -3.73
C ALA A 600 -5.31 4.57 -2.63
N ALA A 601 -5.66 3.29 -2.69
CA ALA A 601 -5.36 2.29 -1.66
C ALA A 601 -5.37 0.90 -2.29
N GLY A 602 -4.63 -0.03 -1.69
CA GLY A 602 -4.81 -1.45 -1.96
C GLY A 602 -6.11 -1.96 -1.35
N SER A 603 -6.64 -3.07 -1.88
CA SER A 603 -7.85 -3.72 -1.34
C SER A 603 -7.71 -5.22 -1.13
N SER A 604 -6.49 -5.76 -1.29
CA SER A 604 -6.21 -7.18 -1.08
C SER A 604 -4.96 -7.37 -0.22
N PRO A 605 -5.09 -7.42 1.11
CA PRO A 605 -3.94 -7.60 2.00
C PRO A 605 -3.24 -8.95 1.77
N LEU A 606 -3.96 -9.98 1.29
CA LEU A 606 -3.35 -11.28 0.98
C LEU A 606 -2.42 -11.19 -0.23
N VAL A 607 -2.84 -10.46 -1.28
CA VAL A 607 -2.00 -10.22 -2.46
C VAL A 607 -0.76 -9.44 -2.05
N ASP A 608 -0.90 -8.43 -1.18
CA ASP A 608 0.23 -7.65 -0.71
C ASP A 608 1.21 -8.48 0.14
N CYS A 609 0.71 -9.40 0.97
CA CYS A 609 1.54 -10.36 1.71
C CYS A 609 2.32 -11.27 0.74
N ALA A 610 1.63 -11.89 -0.22
CA ALA A 610 2.27 -12.79 -1.18
C ALA A 610 3.31 -12.05 -2.01
N HIS A 611 2.96 -10.91 -2.59
CA HIS A 611 3.84 -10.15 -3.47
C HIS A 611 5.11 -9.67 -2.75
N ALA A 612 4.99 -9.19 -1.51
CA ALA A 612 6.15 -8.78 -0.70
C ALA A 612 7.06 -9.96 -0.29
N ALA A 613 6.58 -11.20 -0.34
CA ALA A 613 7.40 -12.38 -0.04
C ALA A 613 8.24 -12.88 -1.24
N HIS A 614 8.04 -12.34 -2.46
CA HIS A 614 8.64 -12.87 -3.69
C HIS A 614 10.16 -13.00 -3.64
N ASP A 615 10.86 -12.02 -3.06
CA ASP A 615 12.33 -12.01 -2.99
C ASP A 615 12.91 -13.03 -2.00
N LEU A 616 12.08 -13.68 -1.18
CA LEU A 616 12.50 -14.71 -0.23
C LEU A 616 12.86 -16.03 -0.92
N PHE A 617 12.26 -16.33 -2.08
CA PHE A 617 12.36 -17.65 -2.69
C PHE A 617 13.72 -17.91 -3.37
N GLU A 618 14.16 -19.16 -3.27
CA GLU A 618 15.40 -19.67 -3.86
C GLU A 618 15.33 -19.72 -5.39
N ALA A 619 14.25 -20.33 -5.90
CA ALA A 619 14.00 -20.48 -7.33
C ALA A 619 12.78 -19.64 -7.72
N ARG A 620 12.97 -18.79 -8.73
CA ARG A 620 11.94 -17.87 -9.24
C ARG A 620 11.97 -17.87 -10.75
N LEU A 621 10.81 -18.08 -11.36
CA LEU A 621 10.58 -17.99 -12.79
C LEU A 621 10.36 -16.53 -13.23
N PHE A 622 9.84 -15.69 -12.33
CA PHE A 622 9.56 -14.28 -12.58
C PHE A 622 10.52 -13.38 -11.80
N LEU A 623 10.64 -12.13 -12.23
CA LEU A 623 11.47 -11.12 -11.56
C LEU A 623 10.80 -10.53 -10.32
N THR A 624 9.47 -10.56 -10.25
CA THR A 624 8.63 -10.01 -9.17
C THR A 624 7.29 -10.73 -9.04
#